data_AF-A0AAR5PV74-F1
#
_entry.id   AF-A0AAR5PV74-F1
#
_cell.length_a   1.000
_cell.length_b   1.000
_cell.length_c   1.000
_cell.angle_alpha   90.00
_cell.angle_beta   90.00
_cell.angle_gamma   90.00
#
_symmetry.space_group_name_H-M   'P 1'
#
loop_
_entity.id
_entity.type
_entity.pdbx_description
1 polymer ?
#
loop_
_entity_poly.entity_id
_entity_poly.type
_entity_poly.pdbx_seq_one_letter_code
_entity_poly.pdbx_strand_id
1 'polypeptide(L)'
;MLLKISQSLCLGFGLISSSALFAAVKEYHLVIDESPINLTGKTVKRITVNGKFPAPLLEFEEGDDAVIHVQNNLNNQDTSLHWHGLLLPGLMDGVPGFNGFQGIKPKQSFTYRFKVRQNGTYWYHAHSKGQEQDGLYGALVIRPKAQTLLPPHEQTERDYVVMLSDFHEQGSQQIQNNLKKSAEYYQNQRETLGDVLQQVKRDGLKATWSDRKMWNQMRMLKTDLSDVTGYTFLVNGKTPQQNWSGQFQPNEKVRLRFINASAMSFFDVRIPQLKMTVVSADGQPVQPVNVDEFRIGTAETYDVIVEPTAAHYQIEAESIDRSGFAIGSLHQATDSSKAPAPVQLPTPRPRALLTMEDMGHGEQHDMSHDTHSSQTMQTATSEHDQHAQHDMHASHNAMSGTNQPHQPVEGWANMSTPAGHKALQYQDLKALTPQPDTRAAERELVIRLGGTMERYIWTINGKKFSDAEPLQVKYGERIRLKFINDSMMAHPMHLHGMFMQLEN
;
A
#
# COMPACT_ATOMS: atom_id res chain seq x y z
N MET A 1 -4.09 38.91 -71.98
CA MET A 1 -2.61 38.90 -72.00
C MET A 1 -2.15 39.94 -70.98
N LEU A 2 -2.26 39.65 -69.68
CA LEU A 2 -1.22 39.13 -68.77
C LEU A 2 0.01 40.06 -68.61
N LEU A 3 0.42 40.25 -67.33
CA LEU A 3 1.65 40.84 -66.77
C LEU A 3 1.62 42.37 -66.55
N LYS A 4 1.94 42.95 -65.37
CA LYS A 4 2.61 42.51 -64.13
C LYS A 4 2.15 43.44 -62.98
N ILE A 5 1.85 42.89 -61.80
CA ILE A 5 1.90 43.63 -60.53
C ILE A 5 2.87 42.88 -59.63
N SER A 6 3.95 43.54 -59.25
CA SER A 6 4.91 43.06 -58.26
C SER A 6 4.33 43.25 -56.86
N GLN A 7 4.24 42.18 -56.07
CA GLN A 7 4.08 42.28 -54.63
C GLN A 7 5.34 41.74 -53.96
N SER A 8 5.96 42.63 -53.20
CA SER A 8 7.12 42.38 -52.35
C SER A 8 6.78 41.39 -51.26
N LEU A 9 7.60 40.35 -51.13
CA LEU A 9 7.52 39.36 -50.06
C LEU A 9 8.23 39.93 -48.82
N CYS A 10 7.48 40.43 -47.85
CA CYS A 10 8.01 40.69 -46.51
C CYS A 10 8.21 39.34 -45.79
N LEU A 11 9.44 38.85 -45.77
CA LEU A 11 9.88 37.79 -44.86
C LEU A 11 9.86 38.36 -43.43
N GLY A 12 8.77 38.15 -42.71
CA GLY A 12 8.74 38.27 -41.26
C GLY A 12 9.56 37.14 -40.66
N PHE A 13 10.75 37.45 -40.16
CA PHE A 13 11.48 36.58 -39.24
C PHE A 13 10.64 36.49 -37.95
N GLY A 14 9.81 35.46 -37.86
CA GLY A 14 9.23 35.04 -36.59
C GLY A 14 10.37 34.53 -35.71
N LEU A 15 10.78 35.36 -34.74
CA LEU A 15 11.54 34.91 -33.58
C LEU A 15 10.66 33.89 -32.84
N ILE A 16 10.81 32.61 -33.20
CA ILE A 16 10.39 31.52 -32.35
C ILE A 16 11.31 31.61 -31.13
N SER A 17 10.82 32.29 -30.09
CA SER A 17 11.40 32.22 -28.76
C SER A 17 11.30 30.76 -28.30
N SER A 18 12.33 29.99 -28.59
CA SER A 18 12.58 28.72 -27.92
C SER A 18 12.70 29.04 -26.43
N SER A 19 11.65 28.76 -25.67
CA SER A 19 11.74 28.68 -24.21
C SER A 19 12.65 27.48 -23.90
N ALA A 20 13.94 27.76 -23.84
CA ALA A 20 14.92 26.83 -23.32
C ALA A 20 14.47 26.43 -21.90
N LEU A 21 14.13 25.15 -21.77
CA LEU A 21 13.69 24.46 -20.56
C LEU A 21 14.78 24.52 -19.48
N PHE A 22 14.67 25.49 -18.58
CA PHE A 22 15.26 25.38 -17.25
C PHE A 22 14.31 24.59 -16.36
N ALA A 23 14.87 23.86 -15.40
CA ALA A 23 14.09 23.31 -14.29
C ALA A 23 13.17 24.38 -13.72
N ALA A 24 11.86 24.11 -13.68
CA ALA A 24 10.93 25.05 -13.09
C ALA A 24 11.02 24.95 -11.57
N VAL A 25 11.04 26.10 -10.89
CA VAL A 25 10.75 26.12 -9.45
C VAL A 25 9.24 25.94 -9.31
N LYS A 26 8.83 24.83 -8.70
CA LYS A 26 7.42 24.54 -8.47
C LYS A 26 7.10 24.70 -6.99
N GLU A 27 6.30 25.72 -6.71
CA GLU A 27 6.06 26.22 -5.36
C GLU A 27 4.64 25.90 -4.88
N TYR A 28 4.53 25.39 -3.65
CA TYR A 28 3.26 25.09 -2.99
C TYR A 28 3.21 25.66 -1.58
N HIS A 29 2.03 26.10 -1.16
CA HIS A 29 1.75 26.49 0.23
C HIS A 29 0.70 25.55 0.82
N LEU A 30 1.07 24.86 1.89
CA LEU A 30 0.24 23.90 2.61
C LEU A 30 0.01 24.40 4.03
N VAL A 31 -1.22 24.73 4.36
CA VAL A 31 -1.65 25.11 5.71
C VAL A 31 -2.35 23.91 6.33
N ILE A 32 -1.71 23.33 7.35
CA ILE A 32 -2.24 22.20 8.12
C ILE A 32 -3.10 22.78 9.24
N ASP A 33 -4.39 22.45 9.25
CA ASP A 33 -5.35 22.95 10.25
C ASP A 33 -6.35 21.85 10.65
N GLU A 34 -7.08 22.06 11.75
CA GLU A 34 -8.21 21.20 12.12
C GLU A 34 -9.53 21.82 11.65
N SER A 35 -10.31 21.06 10.88
CA SER A 35 -11.62 21.50 10.39
C SER A 35 -12.69 20.42 10.60
N PRO A 36 -13.97 20.82 10.79
CA PRO A 36 -15.07 19.88 10.84
C PRO A 36 -15.29 19.23 9.46
N ILE A 37 -15.35 17.90 9.42
CA ILE A 37 -15.75 17.14 8.24
C ILE A 37 -16.94 16.24 8.57
N ASN A 38 -17.79 15.96 7.58
CA ASN A 38 -18.93 15.05 7.73
C ASN A 38 -18.96 14.08 6.54
N LEU A 39 -18.48 12.85 6.79
CA LEU A 39 -18.44 11.77 5.80
C LEU A 39 -19.51 10.71 6.08
N THR A 40 -19.71 10.37 7.36
CA THR A 40 -20.59 9.26 7.81
C THR A 40 -21.98 9.72 8.26
N GLY A 41 -22.31 11.00 8.04
CA GLY A 41 -23.49 11.65 8.63
C GLY A 41 -23.23 12.30 9.99
N LYS A 42 -22.08 12.00 10.62
CA LYS A 42 -21.62 12.62 11.86
C LYS A 42 -20.47 13.58 11.59
N THR A 43 -20.62 14.83 12.04
CA THR A 43 -19.55 15.82 11.98
C THR A 43 -18.49 15.53 13.02
N VAL A 44 -17.23 15.40 12.61
CA VAL A 44 -16.06 15.24 13.48
C VAL A 44 -14.95 16.21 13.05
N LYS A 45 -14.08 16.62 13.98
CA LYS A 45 -12.90 17.43 13.65
C LYS A 45 -11.79 16.54 13.12
N ARG A 46 -11.19 16.90 12.00
CA ARG A 46 -10.06 16.20 11.38
C ARG A 46 -8.99 17.19 10.92
N ILE A 47 -7.79 16.67 10.74
CA ILE A 47 -6.72 17.44 10.12
C ILE A 47 -7.05 17.58 8.64
N THR A 48 -6.89 18.80 8.14
CA THR A 48 -7.13 19.19 6.76
C THR A 48 -5.94 20.00 6.27
N VAL A 49 -5.72 20.02 4.96
CA VAL A 49 -4.69 20.84 4.34
C VAL A 49 -5.37 21.82 3.39
N ASN A 50 -5.16 23.11 3.59
CA ASN A 50 -5.84 24.18 2.86
C ASN A 50 -7.37 24.03 2.89
N GLY A 51 -7.92 23.58 4.02
CA GLY A 51 -9.35 23.32 4.19
C GLY A 51 -9.90 22.13 3.41
N LYS A 52 -9.04 21.25 2.87
CA LYS A 52 -9.43 20.06 2.12
C LYS A 52 -9.09 18.76 2.84
N PHE A 53 -9.92 17.76 2.60
CA PHE A 53 -9.73 16.37 2.96
C PHE A 53 -10.15 15.49 1.77
N PRO A 54 -9.26 14.64 1.20
CA PRO A 54 -7.83 14.53 1.50
C PRO A 54 -7.09 15.82 1.16
N ALA A 55 -5.80 15.89 1.49
CA ALA A 55 -4.96 17.03 1.16
C ALA A 55 -4.83 17.20 -0.37
N PRO A 56 -4.56 18.43 -0.87
CA PRO A 56 -4.49 18.70 -2.31
C PRO A 56 -3.50 17.79 -3.07
N LEU A 57 -3.86 17.39 -4.29
CA LEU A 57 -2.89 16.75 -5.20
C LEU A 57 -1.74 17.71 -5.48
N LEU A 58 -0.51 17.23 -5.28
CA LEU A 58 0.69 17.90 -5.74
C LEU A 58 1.14 17.26 -7.04
N GLU A 59 1.44 18.09 -8.04
CA GLU A 59 1.97 17.61 -9.31
C GLU A 59 3.35 18.21 -9.51
N PHE A 60 4.30 17.44 -10.03
CA PHE A 60 5.61 17.92 -10.46
C PHE A 60 5.93 17.36 -11.84
N GLU A 61 6.89 17.97 -12.52
CA GLU A 61 7.61 17.33 -13.62
C GLU A 61 9.00 16.88 -13.13
N GLU A 62 9.47 15.76 -13.64
CA GLU A 62 10.85 15.30 -13.38
C GLU A 62 11.86 16.38 -13.79
N GLY A 63 12.70 16.78 -12.84
CA GLY A 63 13.66 17.86 -13.00
C GLY A 63 13.22 19.17 -12.35
N ASP A 64 11.98 19.31 -11.87
CA ASP A 64 11.54 20.49 -11.11
C ASP A 64 12.34 20.68 -9.81
N ASP A 65 12.48 21.93 -9.38
CA ASP A 65 12.93 22.29 -8.03
C ASP A 65 11.69 22.51 -7.15
N ALA A 66 11.40 21.55 -6.27
CA ALA A 66 10.24 21.61 -5.39
C ALA A 66 10.51 22.56 -4.23
N VAL A 67 9.58 23.50 -4.00
CA VAL A 67 9.59 24.42 -2.85
C VAL A 67 8.23 24.36 -2.18
N ILE A 68 8.15 23.70 -1.02
CA ILE A 68 6.87 23.45 -0.36
C ILE A 68 6.89 24.10 1.02
N HIS A 69 6.12 25.17 1.16
CA HIS A 69 5.93 25.91 2.40
C HIS A 69 4.83 25.27 3.22
N VAL A 70 5.18 24.68 4.35
CA VAL A 70 4.23 24.02 5.25
C VAL A 70 4.08 24.85 6.50
N GLN A 71 2.85 25.29 6.78
CA GLN A 71 2.48 26.01 7.99
C GLN A 71 1.65 25.10 8.90
N ASN A 72 2.10 24.95 10.14
CA ASN A 72 1.37 24.23 11.17
C ASN A 72 0.42 25.18 11.93
N ASN A 73 -0.87 25.14 11.60
CA ASN A 73 -1.91 25.86 12.35
C ASN A 73 -2.57 25.04 13.46
N LEU A 74 -2.11 23.82 13.75
CA LEU A 74 -2.59 23.06 14.90
C LEU A 74 -2.28 23.81 16.22
N ASN A 75 -3.11 23.60 17.24
CA ASN A 75 -3.02 24.40 18.47
C ASN A 75 -1.99 23.87 19.46
N ASN A 76 -1.82 22.55 19.56
CA ASN A 76 -1.05 21.91 20.63
C ASN A 76 -0.25 20.69 20.17
N GLN A 77 -0.03 20.53 18.87
CA GLN A 77 0.72 19.41 18.31
C GLN A 77 1.73 19.88 17.28
N ASP A 78 2.95 19.34 17.39
CA ASP A 78 3.92 19.40 16.30
C ASP A 78 3.41 18.56 15.13
N THR A 79 3.76 18.95 13.91
CA THR A 79 3.43 18.20 12.69
C THR A 79 4.65 18.06 11.80
N SER A 80 4.56 17.23 10.77
CA SER A 80 5.59 17.02 9.77
C SER A 80 4.94 16.39 8.54
N LEU A 81 5.60 16.50 7.38
CA LEU A 81 5.18 15.81 6.16
C LEU A 81 6.33 14.98 5.64
N HIS A 82 6.09 13.70 5.42
CA HIS A 82 6.97 12.80 4.68
C HIS A 82 6.49 12.68 3.24
N TRP A 83 7.46 12.59 2.31
CA TRP A 83 7.23 12.47 0.88
C TRP A 83 7.47 11.02 0.47
N HIS A 84 6.42 10.21 0.57
CA HIS A 84 6.51 8.76 0.50
C HIS A 84 7.05 8.28 -0.85
N GLY A 85 8.17 7.56 -0.83
CA GLY A 85 8.86 7.03 -2.01
C GLY A 85 9.76 8.03 -2.74
N LEU A 86 9.92 9.27 -2.26
CA LEU A 86 10.79 10.25 -2.90
C LEU A 86 12.26 10.09 -2.48
N LEU A 87 13.13 10.24 -3.47
CA LEU A 87 14.58 10.28 -3.30
C LEU A 87 15.06 11.71 -3.07
N LEU A 88 15.24 12.10 -1.81
CA LEU A 88 15.53 13.48 -1.41
C LEU A 88 16.64 13.55 -0.34
N PRO A 89 17.20 14.74 -0.05
CA PRO A 89 18.13 14.92 1.05
C PRO A 89 17.46 14.58 2.39
N GLY A 90 18.15 13.85 3.27
CA GLY A 90 17.57 13.36 4.52
C GLY A 90 16.83 14.43 5.34
N LEU A 91 17.41 15.63 5.52
CA LEU A 91 16.75 16.72 6.28
C LEU A 91 15.38 17.13 5.72
N MET A 92 15.12 16.88 4.43
CA MET A 92 13.85 17.18 3.74
C MET A 92 12.86 16.02 3.76
N ASP A 93 13.24 14.89 4.35
CA ASP A 93 12.42 13.68 4.44
C ASP A 93 11.25 13.82 5.42
N GLY A 94 11.33 14.81 6.32
CA GLY A 94 10.25 15.18 7.21
C GLY A 94 10.06 14.24 8.40
N VAL A 95 11.05 13.41 8.74
CA VAL A 95 11.01 12.49 9.89
C VAL A 95 11.61 13.14 11.14
N PRO A 96 10.81 13.47 12.17
CA PRO A 96 11.33 14.09 13.39
C PRO A 96 12.25 13.15 14.18
N GLY A 97 13.38 13.67 14.66
CA GLY A 97 14.25 12.98 15.61
C GLY A 97 15.32 12.06 15.01
N PHE A 98 15.37 11.90 13.68
CA PHE A 98 16.34 11.01 13.03
C PHE A 98 17.57 11.75 12.45
N ASN A 99 17.38 12.90 11.81
CA ASN A 99 18.41 13.56 10.99
C ASN A 99 18.58 15.07 11.29
N GLY A 100 18.26 15.47 12.51
CA GLY A 100 18.29 16.87 12.95
C GLY A 100 16.97 17.63 12.71
N PHE A 101 16.07 17.13 11.86
CA PHE A 101 14.71 17.65 11.77
C PHE A 101 13.93 17.37 13.07
N GLN A 102 13.26 18.40 13.62
CA GLN A 102 12.56 18.31 14.91
C GLN A 102 11.02 18.34 14.77
N GLY A 103 10.50 18.36 13.54
CA GLY A 103 9.10 18.65 13.29
C GLY A 103 8.80 20.15 13.28
N ILE A 104 7.60 20.49 12.84
CA ILE A 104 7.08 21.86 12.71
C ILE A 104 6.20 22.12 13.93
N LYS A 105 6.63 23.00 14.84
CA LYS A 105 5.88 23.32 16.06
C LYS A 105 4.56 24.04 15.76
N PRO A 106 3.59 24.05 16.69
CA PRO A 106 2.38 24.86 16.58
C PRO A 106 2.68 26.30 16.19
N LYS A 107 1.92 26.80 15.20
CA LYS A 107 2.01 28.16 14.66
C LYS A 107 3.38 28.50 14.05
N GLN A 108 4.18 27.51 13.70
CA GLN A 108 5.43 27.66 12.96
C GLN A 108 5.29 27.11 11.55
N SER A 109 6.29 27.41 10.72
CA SER A 109 6.37 26.93 9.35
C SER A 109 7.74 26.32 9.07
N PHE A 110 7.77 25.40 8.12
CA PHE A 110 8.99 24.84 7.55
C PHE A 110 8.88 24.81 6.03
N THR A 111 10.01 24.98 5.35
CA THR A 111 10.04 24.92 3.88
C THR A 111 10.86 23.71 3.45
N TYR A 112 10.20 22.77 2.78
CA TYR A 112 10.87 21.65 2.13
C TYR A 112 11.40 22.11 0.78
N ARG A 113 12.69 21.85 0.51
CA ARG A 113 13.34 22.20 -0.74
C ARG A 113 14.16 21.04 -1.25
N PHE A 114 13.79 20.47 -2.39
CA PHE A 114 14.53 19.35 -2.98
C PHE A 114 14.36 19.30 -4.50
N LYS A 115 15.32 18.66 -5.15
CA LYS A 115 15.27 18.40 -6.58
C LYS A 115 14.39 17.19 -6.85
N VAL A 116 13.41 17.33 -7.73
CA VAL A 116 12.61 16.21 -8.23
C VAL A 116 13.44 15.48 -9.28
N ARG A 117 13.81 14.23 -9.00
CA ARG A 117 14.77 13.46 -9.83
C ARG A 117 14.27 12.09 -10.28
N GLN A 118 12.97 11.87 -10.14
CA GLN A 118 12.26 10.65 -10.50
C GLN A 118 10.88 11.04 -11.05
N ASN A 119 10.17 10.09 -11.66
CA ASN A 119 8.77 10.24 -12.05
C ASN A 119 7.93 9.07 -11.50
N GLY A 120 6.60 9.15 -11.59
CA GLY A 120 5.67 8.12 -11.13
C GLY A 120 4.60 8.61 -10.14
N THR A 121 3.91 7.65 -9.52
CA THR A 121 2.86 7.86 -8.53
C THR A 121 3.40 7.70 -7.12
N TYR A 122 3.26 8.77 -6.34
CA TYR A 122 3.69 8.87 -4.95
C TYR A 122 2.59 9.53 -4.12
N TRP A 123 2.88 9.75 -2.85
CA TRP A 123 1.97 10.44 -1.94
C TRP A 123 2.76 11.10 -0.82
N TYR A 124 2.08 11.93 -0.04
CA TYR A 124 2.66 12.58 1.13
C TYR A 124 1.70 12.46 2.30
N HIS A 125 2.25 12.33 3.50
CA HIS A 125 1.46 12.13 4.71
C HIS A 125 2.18 12.64 5.94
N ALA A 126 1.45 12.72 7.05
CA ALA A 126 2.05 13.08 8.31
C ALA A 126 3.08 12.06 8.76
N HIS A 127 4.22 12.53 9.26
CA HIS A 127 5.20 11.68 9.95
C HIS A 127 5.29 12.02 11.46
N SER A 128 4.18 12.53 12.00
CA SER A 128 4.03 12.92 13.40
C SER A 128 2.87 12.16 14.04
N LYS A 129 3.19 11.15 14.88
CA LYS A 129 2.21 10.34 15.62
C LYS A 129 1.15 9.74 14.67
N GLY A 130 -0.12 9.68 15.07
CA GLY A 130 -1.22 9.16 14.25
C GLY A 130 -1.93 10.22 13.39
N GLN A 131 -1.26 11.34 13.07
CA GLN A 131 -1.89 12.43 12.32
C GLN A 131 -2.33 12.02 10.90
N GLU A 132 -1.68 11.02 10.31
CA GLU A 132 -2.10 10.41 9.03
C GLU A 132 -3.54 9.86 9.16
N GLN A 133 -3.79 8.98 10.13
CA GLN A 133 -5.14 8.46 10.42
C GLN A 133 -6.15 9.57 10.75
N ASP A 134 -5.68 10.69 11.33
CA ASP A 134 -6.51 11.86 11.63
C ASP A 134 -6.76 12.79 10.41
N GLY A 135 -6.22 12.44 9.24
CA GLY A 135 -6.58 13.00 7.94
C GLY A 135 -5.48 13.74 7.18
N LEU A 136 -4.24 13.70 7.66
CA LEU A 136 -3.12 14.39 7.03
C LEU A 136 -2.39 13.48 6.03
N TYR A 137 -2.96 13.36 4.83
CA TYR A 137 -2.39 12.67 3.67
C TYR A 137 -2.92 13.26 2.35
N GLY A 138 -2.14 13.15 1.28
CA GLY A 138 -2.50 13.61 -0.06
C GLY A 138 -1.65 12.97 -1.16
N ALA A 139 -2.15 13.02 -2.39
CA ALA A 139 -1.48 12.40 -3.54
C ALA A 139 -0.36 13.29 -4.09
N LEU A 140 0.68 12.66 -4.65
CA LEU A 140 1.80 13.33 -5.31
C LEU A 140 2.11 12.62 -6.63
N VAL A 141 1.88 13.30 -7.76
CA VAL A 141 2.16 12.74 -9.09
C VAL A 141 3.34 13.48 -9.70
N ILE A 142 4.34 12.74 -10.15
CA ILE A 142 5.48 13.31 -10.87
C ILE A 142 5.43 12.83 -12.32
N ARG A 143 5.18 13.77 -13.24
CA ARG A 143 5.16 13.48 -14.67
C ARG A 143 6.59 13.28 -15.18
N PRO A 144 6.80 12.38 -16.16
CA PRO A 144 8.09 12.27 -16.81
C PRO A 144 8.42 13.60 -17.49
N LYS A 145 9.71 13.90 -17.60
CA LYS A 145 10.20 15.12 -18.27
C LYS A 145 9.56 15.28 -19.65
N ALA A 146 9.14 16.49 -20.04
CA ALA A 146 8.28 16.81 -21.20
C ALA A 146 8.72 16.29 -22.60
N GLN A 147 9.88 15.63 -22.71
CA GLN A 147 10.43 15.03 -23.94
C GLN A 147 10.59 13.50 -23.85
N THR A 148 10.22 12.92 -22.71
CA THR A 148 10.29 11.47 -22.50
C THR A 148 9.16 10.82 -23.27
N LEU A 149 9.52 10.07 -24.32
CA LEU A 149 8.55 9.25 -25.03
C LEU A 149 8.19 8.06 -24.15
N LEU A 150 6.96 8.05 -23.64
CA LEU A 150 6.43 6.89 -22.93
C LEU A 150 6.29 5.71 -23.90
N PRO A 151 6.60 4.47 -23.46
CA PRO A 151 6.33 3.27 -24.24
C PRO A 151 4.86 3.22 -24.71
N PRO A 152 4.55 2.64 -25.89
CA PRO A 152 3.16 2.59 -26.39
C PRO A 152 2.14 1.94 -25.45
N HIS A 153 2.60 1.03 -24.58
CA HIS A 153 1.74 0.40 -23.58
C HIS A 153 1.39 1.32 -22.41
N GLU A 154 2.15 2.41 -22.21
CA GLU A 154 1.97 3.40 -21.14
C GLU A 154 1.28 4.70 -21.60
N GLN A 155 1.13 4.92 -22.90
CA GLN A 155 0.46 6.10 -23.43
C GLN A 155 -1.05 6.00 -23.16
N THR A 156 -1.60 7.06 -22.55
CA THR A 156 -3.01 7.12 -22.13
C THR A 156 -3.59 8.51 -22.40
N GLU A 157 -4.86 8.56 -22.81
CA GLU A 157 -5.60 9.80 -23.06
C GLU A 157 -6.06 10.46 -21.75
N ARG A 158 -6.24 9.66 -20.69
CA ARG A 158 -6.66 10.12 -19.37
C ARG A 158 -5.84 9.52 -18.25
N ASP A 159 -5.77 10.28 -17.16
CA ASP A 159 -5.01 9.94 -15.98
C ASP A 159 -5.80 10.38 -14.74
N TYR A 160 -6.13 9.42 -13.88
CA TYR A 160 -6.86 9.65 -12.63
C TYR A 160 -6.10 9.08 -11.44
N VAL A 161 -6.01 9.87 -10.38
CA VAL A 161 -5.61 9.36 -9.07
C VAL A 161 -6.81 8.69 -8.40
N VAL A 162 -6.57 7.47 -7.89
CA VAL A 162 -7.53 6.69 -7.10
C VAL A 162 -6.90 6.42 -5.73
N MET A 163 -7.03 7.38 -4.82
CA MET A 163 -6.51 7.28 -3.46
C MET A 163 -7.51 6.56 -2.56
N LEU A 164 -7.14 5.37 -2.12
CA LEU A 164 -7.87 4.57 -1.14
C LEU A 164 -7.46 5.03 0.26
N SER A 165 -8.43 5.11 1.17
CA SER A 165 -8.15 5.37 2.59
C SER A 165 -9.22 4.77 3.49
N ASP A 166 -8.91 4.61 4.77
CA ASP A 166 -9.84 4.21 5.81
C ASP A 166 -10.16 5.38 6.76
N PHE A 167 -11.43 5.50 7.14
CA PHE A 167 -11.89 6.57 8.01
C PHE A 167 -12.65 6.01 9.20
N HIS A 168 -12.21 6.38 10.40
CA HIS A 168 -12.90 6.03 11.64
C HIS A 168 -13.36 7.31 12.35
N GLU A 169 -14.49 7.29 13.05
CA GLU A 169 -15.02 8.48 13.74
C GLU A 169 -14.21 8.86 14.98
N GLN A 170 -13.55 7.89 15.61
CA GLN A 170 -12.60 8.14 16.70
C GLN A 170 -11.24 8.55 16.12
N GLY A 171 -10.55 9.47 16.80
CA GLY A 171 -9.21 9.89 16.41
C GLY A 171 -8.14 8.83 16.73
N SER A 172 -6.98 8.96 16.09
CA SER A 172 -5.86 8.03 16.17
C SER A 172 -5.42 7.73 17.61
N GLN A 173 -5.34 8.76 18.46
CA GLN A 173 -4.97 8.61 19.86
C GLN A 173 -5.98 7.77 20.65
N GLN A 174 -7.28 7.94 20.38
CA GLN A 174 -8.33 7.15 21.03
C GLN A 174 -8.26 5.70 20.58
N ILE A 175 -8.07 5.46 19.28
CA ILE A 175 -7.87 4.11 18.72
C ILE A 175 -6.69 3.42 19.38
N GLN A 176 -5.53 4.09 19.42
CA GLN A 176 -4.32 3.55 20.02
C GLN A 176 -4.50 3.25 21.52
N ASN A 177 -5.22 4.10 22.26
CA ASN A 177 -5.51 3.88 23.68
C ASN A 177 -6.43 2.68 23.90
N ASN A 178 -7.39 2.45 23.00
CA ASN A 178 -8.30 1.31 23.07
C ASN A 178 -7.56 0.01 22.78
N LEU A 179 -6.72 -0.03 21.74
CA LEU A 179 -5.89 -1.20 21.40
C LEU A 179 -4.91 -1.55 22.53
N LYS A 180 -4.36 -0.56 23.22
CA LYS A 180 -3.51 -0.79 24.41
C LYS A 180 -4.27 -1.31 25.63
N LYS A 181 -5.59 -1.10 25.71
CA LYS A 181 -6.44 -1.69 26.77
C LYS A 181 -6.80 -3.13 26.45
N SER A 182 -7.06 -3.42 25.18
CA SER A 182 -7.42 -4.74 24.67
C SER A 182 -7.10 -4.80 23.19
N ALA A 183 -6.24 -5.72 22.75
CA ALA A 183 -6.01 -5.95 21.32
C ALA A 183 -7.32 -6.30 20.59
N GLU A 184 -8.22 -7.03 21.25
CA GLU A 184 -9.53 -7.40 20.67
C GLU A 184 -10.57 -6.27 20.74
N TYR A 185 -10.22 -5.03 21.12
CA TYR A 185 -11.20 -3.97 21.41
C TYR A 185 -12.18 -3.72 20.26
N TYR A 186 -11.67 -3.77 19.03
CA TYR A 186 -12.47 -3.56 17.82
C TYR A 186 -12.86 -4.87 17.14
N GLN A 187 -12.49 -6.03 17.69
CA GLN A 187 -12.80 -7.33 17.11
C GLN A 187 -14.21 -7.79 17.46
N ASN A 188 -15.16 -7.39 16.61
CA ASN A 188 -16.59 -7.66 16.80
C ASN A 188 -17.09 -8.92 16.09
N GLN A 189 -16.22 -9.60 15.33
CA GLN A 189 -16.60 -10.72 14.45
C GLN A 189 -15.87 -12.00 14.86
N ARG A 190 -16.31 -12.60 15.98
CA ARG A 190 -15.74 -13.85 16.52
C ARG A 190 -16.37 -15.07 15.86
N GLU A 191 -15.63 -16.17 15.83
CA GLU A 191 -16.17 -17.47 15.44
C GLU A 191 -17.37 -17.88 16.32
N THR A 192 -18.38 -18.47 15.69
CA THR A 192 -19.63 -18.91 16.31
C THR A 192 -19.57 -20.39 16.72
N LEU A 193 -20.57 -20.84 17.50
CA LEU A 193 -20.71 -22.27 17.81
C LEU A 193 -20.92 -23.14 16.56
N GLY A 194 -21.53 -22.58 15.50
CA GLY A 194 -21.70 -23.26 14.22
C GLY A 194 -20.35 -23.52 13.54
N ASP A 195 -19.45 -22.53 13.59
CA ASP A 195 -18.10 -22.65 13.02
C ASP A 195 -17.30 -23.73 13.75
N VAL A 196 -17.39 -23.77 15.09
CA VAL A 196 -16.73 -24.80 15.90
C VAL A 196 -17.23 -26.19 15.54
N LEU A 197 -18.54 -26.38 15.35
CA LEU A 197 -19.10 -27.67 14.95
C LEU A 197 -18.59 -28.11 13.57
N GLN A 198 -18.47 -27.17 12.63
CA GLN A 198 -17.90 -27.45 11.31
C GLN A 198 -16.42 -27.82 11.41
N GLN A 199 -15.63 -27.11 12.22
CA GLN A 199 -14.22 -27.42 12.47
C GLN A 199 -14.05 -28.81 13.10
N VAL A 200 -14.85 -29.15 14.12
CA VAL A 200 -14.80 -30.48 14.74
C VAL A 200 -15.16 -31.57 13.73
N LYS A 201 -16.10 -31.31 12.82
CA LYS A 201 -16.46 -32.24 11.75
C LYS A 201 -15.34 -32.40 10.71
N ARG A 202 -14.61 -31.32 10.40
CA ARG A 202 -13.54 -31.28 9.40
C ARG A 202 -12.23 -31.87 9.93
N ASP A 203 -11.81 -31.42 11.10
CA ASP A 203 -10.46 -31.62 11.64
C ASP A 203 -10.44 -32.61 12.83
N GLY A 204 -11.59 -32.89 13.42
CA GLY A 204 -11.73 -33.74 14.60
C GLY A 204 -11.54 -32.99 15.93
N LEU A 205 -12.21 -33.46 16.98
CA LEU A 205 -12.30 -32.76 18.28
C LEU A 205 -10.92 -32.43 18.90
N LYS A 206 -9.97 -33.37 18.83
CA LYS A 206 -8.63 -33.20 19.44
C LYS A 206 -7.84 -32.08 18.74
N ALA A 207 -7.87 -32.05 17.40
CA ALA A 207 -7.17 -31.05 16.61
C ALA A 207 -7.81 -29.66 16.81
N THR A 208 -9.13 -29.57 16.71
CA THR A 208 -9.85 -28.30 16.95
C THR A 208 -9.59 -27.76 18.35
N TRP A 209 -9.56 -28.61 19.38
CA TRP A 209 -9.26 -28.15 20.74
C TRP A 209 -7.81 -27.68 20.91
N SER A 210 -6.85 -28.39 20.31
CA SER A 210 -5.43 -28.00 20.35
C SER A 210 -5.20 -26.65 19.67
N ASP A 211 -5.75 -26.47 18.47
CA ASP A 211 -5.67 -25.23 17.71
C ASP A 211 -6.31 -24.07 18.51
N ARG A 212 -7.55 -24.21 18.98
CA ARG A 212 -8.19 -23.17 19.81
C ARG A 212 -7.42 -22.84 21.08
N LYS A 213 -6.79 -23.83 21.71
CA LYS A 213 -5.91 -23.61 22.87
C LYS A 213 -4.72 -22.72 22.51
N MET A 214 -4.10 -22.95 21.35
CA MET A 214 -2.98 -22.14 20.87
C MET A 214 -3.42 -20.68 20.60
N TRP A 215 -4.52 -20.46 19.87
CA TRP A 215 -5.06 -19.11 19.63
C TRP A 215 -5.38 -18.35 20.93
N ASN A 216 -6.00 -19.03 21.90
CA ASN A 216 -6.27 -18.46 23.21
C ASN A 216 -5.00 -18.12 24.00
N GLN A 217 -3.94 -18.94 23.90
CA GLN A 217 -2.65 -18.65 24.53
C GLN A 217 -1.96 -17.43 23.92
N MET A 218 -2.09 -17.26 22.60
CA MET A 218 -1.57 -16.09 21.87
C MET A 218 -2.44 -14.83 22.07
N ARG A 219 -3.63 -14.97 22.66
CA ARG A 219 -4.64 -13.90 22.84
C ARG A 219 -4.96 -13.18 21.53
N MET A 220 -5.18 -13.99 20.50
CA MET A 220 -5.46 -13.56 19.14
C MET A 220 -6.70 -14.30 18.63
N LEU A 221 -7.48 -13.62 17.81
CA LEU A 221 -8.59 -14.25 17.10
C LEU A 221 -8.12 -14.69 15.72
N LYS A 222 -8.58 -15.85 15.25
CA LYS A 222 -8.34 -16.32 13.87
C LYS A 222 -8.82 -15.36 12.80
N THR A 223 -9.72 -14.47 13.19
CA THR A 223 -10.32 -13.48 12.33
C THR A 223 -9.47 -12.23 12.22
N ASP A 224 -8.47 -12.00 13.08
CA ASP A 224 -7.80 -10.71 13.26
C ASP A 224 -6.87 -10.33 12.10
N LEU A 225 -7.43 -10.04 10.92
CA LEU A 225 -6.72 -9.59 9.71
C LEU A 225 -6.49 -8.06 9.70
N SER A 226 -7.12 -7.35 10.64
CA SER A 226 -7.07 -5.90 10.80
C SER A 226 -7.40 -5.57 12.25
N ASP A 227 -6.50 -4.91 12.99
CA ASP A 227 -6.64 -4.65 14.43
C ASP A 227 -7.86 -3.78 14.79
N VAL A 228 -8.37 -3.02 13.81
CA VAL A 228 -9.48 -2.08 13.93
C VAL A 228 -10.50 -2.39 12.85
N THR A 229 -11.76 -2.50 13.27
CA THR A 229 -12.92 -2.65 12.39
C THR A 229 -13.85 -1.44 12.56
N GLY A 230 -14.88 -1.34 11.71
CA GLY A 230 -15.81 -0.21 11.74
C GLY A 230 -15.29 1.01 10.98
N TYR A 231 -14.28 0.83 10.13
CA TYR A 231 -13.86 1.83 9.17
C TYR A 231 -14.94 2.07 8.11
N THR A 232 -15.04 3.32 7.67
CA THR A 232 -15.65 3.70 6.40
C THR A 232 -14.53 3.83 5.38
N PHE A 233 -14.55 3.00 4.34
CA PHE A 233 -13.54 3.03 3.29
C PHE A 233 -13.88 4.08 2.24
N LEU A 234 -12.88 4.80 1.77
CA LEU A 234 -13.04 5.97 0.90
C LEU A 234 -12.24 5.83 -0.40
N VAL A 235 -12.76 6.41 -1.46
CA VAL A 235 -12.01 6.74 -2.69
C VAL A 235 -11.93 8.25 -2.82
N ASN A 236 -10.73 8.82 -2.83
CA ASN A 236 -10.50 10.26 -2.91
C ASN A 236 -11.33 11.07 -1.88
N GLY A 237 -11.44 10.54 -0.66
CA GLY A 237 -12.22 11.12 0.44
C GLY A 237 -13.74 10.99 0.33
N LYS A 238 -14.25 10.24 -0.65
CA LYS A 238 -15.69 9.98 -0.82
C LYS A 238 -16.07 8.60 -0.31
N THR A 239 -17.20 8.52 0.41
CA THR A 239 -17.81 7.24 0.79
C THR A 239 -18.36 6.52 -0.44
N PRO A 240 -18.67 5.20 -0.34
CA PRO A 240 -19.30 4.47 -1.44
C PRO A 240 -20.58 5.14 -1.96
N GLN A 241 -21.39 5.72 -1.06
CA GLN A 241 -22.63 6.41 -1.44
C GLN A 241 -22.37 7.74 -2.14
N GLN A 242 -21.28 8.44 -1.78
CA GLN A 242 -20.86 9.67 -2.46
C GLN A 242 -20.20 9.39 -3.82
N ASN A 243 -19.72 8.16 -4.04
CA ASN A 243 -19.22 7.60 -5.29
C ASN A 243 -18.27 8.54 -6.06
N TRP A 244 -16.96 8.42 -5.82
CA TRP A 244 -16.01 9.09 -6.71
C TRP A 244 -16.18 8.57 -8.14
N SER A 245 -16.12 9.44 -9.14
CA SER A 245 -16.25 9.04 -10.54
C SER A 245 -15.25 9.71 -11.47
N GLY A 246 -14.79 8.95 -12.46
CA GLY A 246 -13.95 9.40 -13.56
C GLY A 246 -14.64 9.19 -14.92
N GLN A 247 -14.45 10.13 -15.85
CA GLN A 247 -15.04 10.03 -17.19
C GLN A 247 -14.09 9.40 -18.20
N PHE A 248 -14.63 8.73 -19.22
CA PHE A 248 -13.84 8.28 -20.37
C PHE A 248 -14.57 8.43 -21.72
N GLN A 249 -13.82 8.39 -22.82
CA GLN A 249 -14.32 8.14 -24.17
C GLN A 249 -14.20 6.66 -24.50
N PRO A 250 -15.15 6.06 -25.26
CA PRO A 250 -15.08 4.65 -25.59
C PRO A 250 -13.78 4.27 -26.30
N ASN A 251 -13.16 3.17 -25.86
CA ASN A 251 -11.93 2.61 -26.41
C ASN A 251 -10.67 3.48 -26.24
N GLU A 252 -10.68 4.49 -25.35
CA GLU A 252 -9.45 5.17 -24.96
C GLU A 252 -8.74 4.41 -23.83
N LYS A 253 -7.43 4.61 -23.68
CA LYS A 253 -6.66 4.10 -22.56
C LYS A 253 -6.73 5.09 -21.40
N VAL A 254 -7.16 4.59 -20.26
CA VAL A 254 -7.25 5.36 -19.02
C VAL A 254 -6.23 4.81 -18.03
N ARG A 255 -5.33 5.67 -17.53
CA ARG A 255 -4.44 5.36 -16.41
C ARG A 255 -5.16 5.63 -15.10
N LEU A 256 -5.15 4.65 -14.21
CA LEU A 256 -5.63 4.75 -12.84
C LEU A 256 -4.43 4.58 -11.91
N ARG A 257 -4.10 5.64 -11.16
CA ARG A 257 -3.00 5.69 -10.19
C ARG A 257 -3.54 5.35 -8.81
N PHE A 258 -3.47 4.08 -8.44
CA PHE A 258 -3.90 3.62 -7.13
C PHE A 258 -2.86 3.96 -6.07
N ILE A 259 -3.33 4.54 -4.97
CA ILE A 259 -2.52 4.83 -3.79
C ILE A 259 -3.30 4.31 -2.60
N ASN A 260 -2.69 3.49 -1.74
CA ASN A 260 -3.31 3.11 -0.48
C ASN A 260 -2.77 3.97 0.67
N ALA A 261 -3.53 5.00 1.04
CA ALA A 261 -3.26 5.90 2.16
C ALA A 261 -4.06 5.52 3.42
N SER A 262 -4.50 4.27 3.53
CA SER A 262 -5.13 3.74 4.74
C SER A 262 -4.12 3.56 5.85
N ALA A 263 -4.54 3.84 7.09
CA ALA A 263 -3.69 3.64 8.25
C ALA A 263 -3.39 2.15 8.51
N MET A 264 -4.27 1.25 8.07
CA MET A 264 -4.10 -0.19 8.29
C MET A 264 -4.72 -1.07 7.20
N SER A 265 -5.75 -0.59 6.51
CA SER A 265 -6.55 -1.45 5.63
C SER A 265 -5.82 -1.82 4.34
N PHE A 266 -5.74 -3.12 4.06
CA PHE A 266 -5.34 -3.64 2.75
C PHE A 266 -6.59 -3.84 1.90
N PHE A 267 -6.46 -3.65 0.58
CA PHE A 267 -7.58 -3.82 -0.34
C PHE A 267 -7.26 -4.82 -1.44
N ASP A 268 -8.25 -5.66 -1.77
CA ASP A 268 -8.30 -6.37 -3.03
C ASP A 268 -9.09 -5.54 -4.03
N VAL A 269 -8.40 -5.04 -5.06
CA VAL A 269 -8.95 -4.12 -6.05
C VAL A 269 -9.31 -4.87 -7.32
N ARG A 270 -10.53 -4.67 -7.81
CA ARG A 270 -11.02 -5.19 -9.08
C ARG A 270 -11.95 -4.20 -9.79
N ILE A 271 -12.09 -4.39 -11.11
CA ILE A 271 -13.10 -3.69 -11.91
C ILE A 271 -13.85 -4.76 -12.70
N PRO A 272 -15.03 -5.21 -12.23
CA PRO A 272 -15.74 -6.30 -12.88
C PRO A 272 -15.95 -6.04 -14.37
N GLN A 273 -15.65 -7.04 -15.20
CA GLN A 273 -15.75 -7.00 -16.67
C GLN A 273 -14.77 -6.02 -17.35
N LEU A 274 -13.75 -5.52 -16.65
CA LEU A 274 -12.68 -4.69 -17.21
C LEU A 274 -11.31 -5.21 -16.75
N LYS A 275 -10.51 -5.70 -17.71
CA LYS A 275 -9.13 -6.12 -17.43
C LYS A 275 -8.26 -4.92 -17.09
N MET A 276 -7.36 -5.11 -16.13
CA MET A 276 -6.37 -4.12 -15.74
C MET A 276 -4.99 -4.56 -16.22
N THR A 277 -4.21 -3.63 -16.73
CA THR A 277 -2.80 -3.86 -17.06
C THR A 277 -1.94 -3.09 -16.07
N VAL A 278 -1.27 -3.77 -15.13
CA VAL A 278 -0.34 -3.15 -14.18
C VAL A 278 0.92 -2.74 -14.93
N VAL A 279 1.31 -1.47 -14.84
CA VAL A 279 2.46 -0.89 -15.54
C VAL A 279 3.46 -0.19 -14.62
N SER A 280 3.09 0.09 -13.37
CA SER A 280 3.98 0.64 -12.36
C SER A 280 3.64 0.08 -10.98
N ALA A 281 4.67 -0.09 -10.15
CA ALA A 281 4.56 -0.41 -8.72
C ALA A 281 5.51 0.52 -7.94
N ASP A 282 5.01 1.19 -6.90
CA ASP A 282 5.74 2.14 -6.06
C ASP A 282 6.49 3.24 -6.86
N GLY A 283 5.81 3.73 -7.90
CA GLY A 283 6.36 4.73 -8.82
C GLY A 283 7.43 4.21 -9.78
N GLN A 284 7.77 2.91 -9.74
CA GLN A 284 8.72 2.28 -10.65
C GLN A 284 8.02 1.53 -11.79
N PRO A 285 8.41 1.76 -13.06
CA PRO A 285 7.80 1.08 -14.19
C PRO A 285 8.14 -0.42 -14.18
N VAL A 286 7.14 -1.25 -14.46
CA VAL A 286 7.26 -2.71 -14.54
C VAL A 286 6.89 -3.23 -15.92
N GLN A 287 7.31 -4.44 -16.24
CA GLN A 287 6.81 -5.15 -17.42
C GLN A 287 5.29 -5.30 -17.29
N PRO A 288 4.51 -4.95 -18.32
CA PRO A 288 3.05 -4.96 -18.22
C PRO A 288 2.48 -6.32 -17.81
N VAL A 289 1.64 -6.33 -16.77
CA VAL A 289 0.96 -7.55 -16.28
C VAL A 289 -0.54 -7.40 -16.38
N ASN A 290 -1.19 -8.22 -17.20
CA ASN A 290 -2.65 -8.29 -17.27
C ASN A 290 -3.21 -9.04 -16.07
N VAL A 291 -4.14 -8.43 -15.35
CA VAL A 291 -4.78 -8.98 -14.15
C VAL A 291 -6.27 -8.64 -14.10
N ASP A 292 -7.04 -9.42 -13.34
CA ASP A 292 -8.42 -9.13 -12.96
C ASP A 292 -8.50 -8.47 -11.58
N GLU A 293 -7.51 -8.75 -10.73
CA GLU A 293 -7.47 -8.33 -9.35
C GLU A 293 -6.01 -8.07 -8.94
N PHE A 294 -5.78 -7.11 -8.06
CA PHE A 294 -4.51 -6.97 -7.35
C PHE A 294 -4.78 -6.58 -5.90
N ARG A 295 -3.90 -7.04 -5.00
CA ARG A 295 -3.90 -6.57 -3.62
C ARG A 295 -2.99 -5.37 -3.50
N ILE A 296 -3.43 -4.39 -2.72
CA ILE A 296 -2.65 -3.21 -2.37
C ILE A 296 -2.58 -3.08 -0.84
N GLY A 297 -1.40 -3.26 -0.29
CA GLY A 297 -1.09 -3.04 1.12
C GLY A 297 -1.02 -1.55 1.45
N THR A 298 -0.99 -1.21 2.73
CA THR A 298 -0.79 0.18 3.17
C THR A 298 0.48 0.74 2.55
N ALA A 299 0.40 1.98 2.06
CA ALA A 299 1.47 2.76 1.45
C ALA A 299 1.91 2.37 0.03
N GLU A 300 1.56 1.19 -0.46
CA GLU A 300 1.87 0.78 -1.84
C GLU A 300 1.15 1.67 -2.87
N THR A 301 1.76 1.81 -4.04
CA THR A 301 1.13 2.44 -5.21
C THR A 301 1.19 1.53 -6.43
N TYR A 302 0.13 1.54 -7.24
CA TYR A 302 0.09 0.83 -8.52
C TYR A 302 -0.51 1.73 -9.60
N ASP A 303 0.17 1.86 -10.75
CA ASP A 303 -0.48 2.40 -11.94
C ASP A 303 -1.01 1.23 -12.76
N VAL A 304 -2.30 1.28 -13.08
CA VAL A 304 -2.92 0.35 -14.01
C VAL A 304 -3.53 1.08 -15.20
N ILE A 305 -3.52 0.44 -16.36
CA ILE A 305 -4.16 0.94 -17.57
C ILE A 305 -5.35 0.06 -17.88
N VAL A 306 -6.46 0.71 -18.21
CA VAL A 306 -7.72 0.08 -18.61
C VAL A 306 -8.23 0.67 -19.92
N GLU A 307 -8.95 -0.15 -20.68
CA GLU A 307 -9.56 0.23 -21.97
C GLU A 307 -11.09 -0.01 -21.90
N PRO A 308 -11.85 0.93 -21.32
CA PRO A 308 -13.28 0.77 -21.11
C PRO A 308 -14.09 0.84 -22.41
N THR A 309 -15.04 -0.08 -22.57
CA THR A 309 -15.91 -0.19 -23.77
C THR A 309 -17.40 -0.09 -23.45
N ALA A 310 -17.84 -0.57 -22.28
CA ALA A 310 -19.19 -0.39 -21.77
C ALA A 310 -19.40 1.05 -21.27
N ALA A 311 -20.66 1.46 -21.07
CA ALA A 311 -20.99 2.82 -20.61
C ALA A 311 -20.55 3.12 -19.17
N HIS A 312 -20.48 2.08 -18.31
CA HIS A 312 -20.18 2.20 -16.90
C HIS A 312 -19.35 1.02 -16.40
N TYR A 313 -18.43 1.31 -15.48
CA TYR A 313 -17.67 0.34 -14.71
C TYR A 313 -17.59 0.77 -13.25
N GLN A 314 -17.57 -0.21 -12.34
CA GLN A 314 -17.40 0.04 -10.90
C GLN A 314 -16.00 -0.41 -10.48
N ILE A 315 -15.26 0.47 -9.83
CA ILE A 315 -14.02 0.15 -9.15
C ILE A 315 -14.39 -0.34 -7.75
N GLU A 316 -14.01 -1.57 -7.43
CA GLU A 316 -14.30 -2.22 -6.16
C GLU A 316 -13.00 -2.52 -5.43
N ALA A 317 -12.79 -1.84 -4.30
CA ALA A 317 -11.68 -2.11 -3.39
C ALA A 317 -12.23 -2.72 -2.10
N GLU A 318 -12.19 -4.04 -1.99
CA GLU A 318 -12.69 -4.80 -0.85
C GLU A 318 -11.62 -4.88 0.25
N SER A 319 -11.97 -4.54 1.49
CA SER A 319 -11.02 -4.67 2.59
C SER A 319 -10.62 -6.13 2.82
N ILE A 320 -9.38 -6.37 3.26
CA ILE A 320 -8.85 -7.73 3.50
C ILE A 320 -9.66 -8.51 4.55
N ASP A 321 -10.20 -7.80 5.54
CA ASP A 321 -11.06 -8.37 6.59
C ASP A 321 -12.51 -8.59 6.13
N ARG A 322 -12.83 -8.27 4.87
CA ARG A 322 -14.15 -8.37 4.23
C ARG A 322 -15.25 -7.57 4.94
N SER A 323 -14.89 -6.55 5.71
CA SER A 323 -15.84 -5.70 6.44
C SER A 323 -16.51 -4.64 5.58
N GLY A 324 -15.96 -4.33 4.39
CA GLY A 324 -16.60 -3.40 3.46
C GLY A 324 -15.79 -3.10 2.20
N PHE A 325 -16.24 -2.07 1.48
CA PHE A 325 -15.67 -1.66 0.19
C PHE A 325 -15.42 -0.16 0.15
N ALA A 326 -14.31 0.25 -0.45
CA ALA A 326 -14.18 1.56 -1.10
C ALA A 326 -14.67 1.41 -2.56
N ILE A 327 -15.57 2.31 -2.99
CA ILE A 327 -16.18 2.26 -4.33
C ILE A 327 -15.92 3.55 -5.10
N GLY A 328 -15.51 3.38 -6.35
CA GLY A 328 -15.48 4.43 -7.37
C GLY A 328 -16.16 3.96 -8.65
N SER A 329 -16.37 4.86 -9.60
CA SER A 329 -17.01 4.56 -10.88
C SER A 329 -16.25 5.17 -12.06
N LEU A 330 -16.28 4.49 -13.20
CA LEU A 330 -15.92 5.06 -14.48
C LEU A 330 -17.16 5.13 -15.36
N HIS A 331 -17.37 6.24 -16.05
CA HIS A 331 -18.52 6.41 -16.95
C HIS A 331 -18.16 7.14 -18.24
N GLN A 332 -18.89 6.82 -19.30
CA GLN A 332 -18.70 7.45 -20.60
C GLN A 332 -19.07 8.94 -20.54
N ALA A 333 -18.24 9.82 -21.12
CA ALA A 333 -18.41 11.27 -21.08
C ALA A 333 -19.71 11.77 -21.73
N THR A 334 -20.23 11.04 -22.74
CA THR A 334 -21.51 11.35 -23.39
C THR A 334 -22.72 11.10 -22.50
N ASP A 335 -22.55 10.43 -21.36
CA ASP A 335 -23.62 10.17 -20.40
C ASP A 335 -23.64 11.20 -19.24
N SER A 336 -22.90 12.31 -19.40
CA SER A 336 -22.81 13.41 -18.41
C SER A 336 -24.14 14.11 -18.08
N SER A 337 -25.19 13.87 -18.85
CA SER A 337 -26.56 14.34 -18.57
C SER A 337 -27.38 13.40 -17.69
N LYS A 338 -26.89 12.18 -17.41
CA LYS A 338 -27.53 11.24 -16.49
C LYS A 338 -26.78 11.20 -15.17
N ALA A 339 -27.54 11.12 -14.07
CA ALA A 339 -26.95 10.86 -12.77
C ALA A 339 -26.12 9.56 -12.84
N PRO A 340 -24.96 9.48 -12.16
CA PRO A 340 -24.21 8.22 -12.07
C PRO A 340 -25.16 7.10 -11.64
N ALA A 341 -25.02 5.92 -12.25
CA ALA A 341 -25.80 4.76 -11.83
C ALA A 341 -25.67 4.57 -10.31
N PRO A 342 -26.76 4.22 -9.61
CA PRO A 342 -26.72 4.03 -8.18
C PRO A 342 -25.68 2.96 -7.83
N VAL A 343 -24.81 3.27 -6.86
CA VAL A 343 -23.78 2.32 -6.41
C VAL A 343 -24.45 1.10 -5.82
N GLN A 344 -24.16 -0.06 -6.42
CA GLN A 344 -24.54 -1.34 -5.88
C GLN A 344 -23.36 -1.90 -5.10
N LEU A 345 -23.47 -1.92 -3.78
CA LEU A 345 -22.47 -2.55 -2.93
C LEU A 345 -22.36 -4.04 -3.30
N PRO A 346 -21.15 -4.53 -3.63
CA PRO A 346 -20.96 -5.95 -3.91
C PRO A 346 -21.25 -6.80 -2.68
N THR A 347 -21.55 -8.07 -2.90
CA THR A 347 -21.60 -9.03 -1.79
C THR A 347 -20.17 -9.33 -1.33
N PRO A 348 -19.84 -9.16 -0.03
CA PRO A 348 -18.52 -9.52 0.49
C PRO A 348 -18.21 -10.99 0.27
N ARG A 349 -16.93 -11.30 0.00
CA ARG A 349 -16.44 -12.68 -0.04
C ARG A 349 -16.39 -13.29 1.37
N PRO A 350 -16.35 -14.62 1.50
CA PRO A 350 -16.00 -15.26 2.76
C PRO A 350 -14.68 -14.71 3.28
N ARG A 351 -14.64 -14.41 4.58
CA ARG A 351 -13.43 -13.94 5.25
C ARG A 351 -12.35 -15.02 5.19
N ALA A 352 -11.10 -14.59 5.04
CA ALA A 352 -9.98 -15.47 5.30
C ALA A 352 -9.83 -15.71 6.81
N LEU A 353 -9.48 -16.92 7.20
CA LEU A 353 -9.08 -17.25 8.56
C LEU A 353 -7.57 -17.41 8.60
N LEU A 354 -6.97 -16.86 9.64
CA LEU A 354 -5.58 -17.05 9.94
C LEU A 354 -5.29 -18.50 10.33
N THR A 355 -4.18 -19.03 9.84
CA THR A 355 -3.65 -20.34 10.20
C THR A 355 -2.39 -20.22 11.05
N MET A 356 -1.93 -21.31 11.64
CA MET A 356 -0.65 -21.31 12.37
C MET A 356 0.56 -21.12 11.44
N GLU A 357 0.45 -21.47 10.16
CA GLU A 357 1.49 -21.23 9.17
C GLU A 357 1.66 -19.73 8.92
N ASP A 358 0.55 -18.99 8.81
CA ASP A 358 0.57 -17.53 8.74
C ASP A 358 1.26 -16.90 9.96
N MET A 359 1.19 -17.56 11.11
CA MET A 359 1.78 -17.09 12.37
C MET A 359 3.26 -17.47 12.54
N GLY A 360 3.92 -17.97 11.49
CA GLY A 360 5.32 -18.40 11.56
C GLY A 360 5.55 -19.67 12.40
N HIS A 361 4.50 -20.42 12.72
CA HIS A 361 4.52 -21.61 13.58
C HIS A 361 4.33 -22.94 12.82
N GLY A 362 4.44 -22.94 11.48
CA GLY A 362 4.22 -24.11 10.63
C GLY A 362 5.20 -25.28 10.83
N GLU A 363 6.37 -25.07 11.44
CA GLU A 363 7.43 -26.08 11.59
C GLU A 363 7.65 -26.59 13.03
N GLN A 364 6.62 -26.58 13.89
CA GLN A 364 6.70 -27.21 15.22
C GLN A 364 5.83 -28.46 15.34
N HIS A 365 5.98 -29.40 14.42
CA HIS A 365 5.43 -30.74 14.57
C HIS A 365 6.46 -31.83 14.22
N ASP A 366 7.59 -31.82 14.94
CA ASP A 366 8.31 -33.07 15.22
C ASP A 366 8.79 -33.08 16.68
N MET A 367 7.84 -33.12 17.61
CA MET A 367 8.13 -33.64 18.95
C MET A 367 8.08 -35.16 18.83
N SER A 368 9.21 -35.73 18.43
CA SER A 368 9.44 -37.16 18.47
C SER A 368 9.15 -37.69 19.88
N HIS A 369 8.22 -38.63 19.93
CA HIS A 369 7.90 -39.39 21.14
C HIS A 369 9.10 -40.32 21.43
N ASP A 370 10.02 -39.88 22.29
CA ASP A 370 11.03 -40.77 22.86
C ASP A 370 10.34 -41.82 23.73
N THR A 371 10.19 -43.01 23.14
CA THR A 371 9.87 -44.24 23.86
C THR A 371 11.17 -44.98 24.13
N HIS A 372 11.49 -45.15 25.40
CA HIS A 372 12.60 -45.95 25.88
C HIS A 372 12.49 -47.42 25.39
N SER A 373 13.50 -47.92 24.67
CA SER A 373 13.96 -49.31 24.85
C SER A 373 15.40 -49.55 24.36
N SER A 374 16.22 -50.00 25.32
CA SER A 374 17.39 -50.90 25.29
C SER A 374 18.28 -51.10 24.04
N GLN A 375 19.57 -50.81 24.26
CA GLN A 375 20.79 -51.59 23.95
C GLN A 375 21.05 -52.07 22.50
N THR A 376 22.18 -51.61 21.91
CA THR A 376 23.44 -52.38 21.75
C THR A 376 24.55 -51.48 21.16
N MET A 377 25.78 -51.64 21.66
CA MET A 377 27.02 -50.96 21.24
C MET A 377 27.70 -51.65 20.05
N GLN A 378 28.25 -50.89 19.08
CA GLN A 378 29.65 -51.02 18.60
C GLN A 378 30.05 -49.97 17.52
N THR A 379 30.99 -49.09 17.94
CA THR A 379 32.23 -48.61 17.28
C THR A 379 32.33 -48.20 15.79
N ALA A 380 32.73 -46.92 15.63
CA ALA A 380 33.92 -46.38 14.93
C ALA A 380 33.88 -45.89 13.45
N THR A 381 34.13 -44.57 13.35
CA THR A 381 34.92 -43.80 12.35
C THR A 381 34.54 -43.79 10.87
N SER A 382 34.16 -42.60 10.35
CA SER A 382 34.87 -41.90 9.26
C SER A 382 34.20 -40.57 8.88
N GLU A 383 35.04 -39.58 8.59
CA GLU A 383 34.74 -38.22 8.10
C GLU A 383 34.02 -38.21 6.75
N HIS A 384 33.11 -37.26 6.53
CA HIS A 384 33.07 -36.47 5.28
C HIS A 384 32.20 -35.22 5.40
N ASP A 385 32.84 -34.09 5.06
CA ASP A 385 32.22 -32.82 4.70
C ASP A 385 31.22 -32.99 3.55
N GLN A 386 30.05 -32.36 3.70
CA GLN A 386 29.32 -31.72 2.61
C GLN A 386 28.19 -30.86 3.18
N HIS A 387 28.41 -29.54 3.12
CA HIS A 387 27.36 -28.55 3.34
C HIS A 387 26.34 -28.65 2.21
N ALA A 388 25.22 -29.32 2.47
CA ALA A 388 24.02 -29.22 1.65
C ALA A 388 23.34 -27.88 1.95
N GLN A 389 23.22 -27.05 0.91
CA GLN A 389 22.31 -25.91 0.86
C GLN A 389 20.90 -26.42 1.13
N HIS A 390 20.33 -26.01 2.27
CA HIS A 390 18.89 -26.12 2.48
C HIS A 390 18.24 -24.89 1.84
N ASP A 391 17.83 -25.07 0.59
CA ASP A 391 16.85 -24.20 -0.07
C ASP A 391 15.53 -24.32 0.70
N MET A 392 15.20 -23.26 1.44
CA MET A 392 13.88 -23.08 2.02
C MET A 392 12.95 -22.64 0.90
N HIS A 393 12.31 -23.61 0.25
CA HIS A 393 11.15 -23.36 -0.59
C HIS A 393 10.09 -22.64 0.25
N ALA A 394 9.83 -21.37 -0.07
CA ALA A 394 8.55 -20.76 0.25
C ALA A 394 7.47 -21.66 -0.37
N SER A 395 6.65 -22.28 0.48
CA SER A 395 5.49 -23.06 0.07
C SER A 395 4.47 -22.11 -0.58
N HIS A 396 4.68 -21.83 -1.87
CA HIS A 396 3.68 -21.22 -2.73
C HIS A 396 2.65 -22.29 -3.08
N ASN A 397 1.84 -22.68 -2.11
CA ASN A 397 0.59 -23.37 -2.42
C ASN A 397 -0.42 -22.34 -2.90
N ALA A 398 -0.34 -22.05 -4.20
CA ALA A 398 -1.51 -21.65 -4.98
C ALA A 398 -2.51 -22.82 -4.93
N MET A 399 -3.24 -22.95 -3.82
CA MET A 399 -4.37 -23.87 -3.72
C MET A 399 -5.40 -23.41 -4.73
N SER A 400 -5.54 -24.21 -5.79
CA SER A 400 -6.58 -24.12 -6.80
C SER A 400 -7.93 -23.84 -6.13
N GLY A 401 -8.61 -22.78 -6.56
CA GLY A 401 -9.85 -22.30 -5.98
C GLY A 401 -10.85 -23.44 -5.76
N THR A 402 -11.10 -23.76 -4.49
CA THR A 402 -12.12 -24.74 -4.15
C THR A 402 -13.49 -24.16 -4.48
N ASN A 403 -14.21 -24.83 -5.38
CA ASN A 403 -15.52 -24.47 -5.90
C ASN A 403 -16.66 -24.68 -4.87
N GLN A 404 -16.43 -24.36 -3.59
CA GLN A 404 -17.40 -24.50 -2.50
C GLN A 404 -17.75 -23.11 -1.96
N PRO A 405 -18.98 -22.61 -2.17
CA PRO A 405 -19.35 -21.21 -1.90
C PRO A 405 -19.34 -20.77 -0.43
N HIS A 406 -18.90 -21.60 0.51
CA HIS A 406 -18.99 -21.33 1.96
C HIS A 406 -17.81 -21.82 2.81
N GLN A 407 -16.69 -22.27 2.22
CA GLN A 407 -15.50 -22.59 3.01
C GLN A 407 -14.71 -21.29 3.28
N PRO A 408 -14.30 -21.01 4.54
CA PRO A 408 -13.36 -19.95 4.82
C PRO A 408 -12.07 -20.21 4.06
N VAL A 409 -11.53 -19.16 3.45
CA VAL A 409 -10.20 -19.22 2.83
C VAL A 409 -9.16 -19.09 3.93
N GLU A 410 -7.99 -19.69 3.76
CA GLU A 410 -6.94 -19.68 4.77
C GLU A 410 -5.79 -18.76 4.35
N GLY A 411 -5.31 -17.98 5.32
CA GLY A 411 -4.13 -17.14 5.22
C GLY A 411 -4.27 -15.80 4.51
N TRP A 412 -3.27 -14.94 4.70
CA TRP A 412 -3.30 -13.58 4.14
C TRP A 412 -2.98 -13.61 2.66
N ALA A 413 -2.00 -14.40 2.20
CA ALA A 413 -1.57 -14.38 0.80
C ALA A 413 -2.70 -14.77 -0.18
N ASN A 414 -3.70 -15.53 0.29
CA ASN A 414 -4.82 -15.92 -0.53
C ASN A 414 -5.85 -14.78 -0.64
N MET A 415 -6.00 -14.27 -1.85
CA MET A 415 -6.97 -13.21 -2.15
C MET A 415 -8.40 -13.74 -2.31
N SER A 416 -8.62 -15.06 -2.32
CA SER A 416 -9.92 -15.66 -2.68
C SER A 416 -10.39 -15.20 -4.07
N THR A 417 -9.43 -15.04 -4.99
CA THR A 417 -9.71 -14.59 -6.36
C THR A 417 -10.60 -15.60 -7.06
N PRO A 418 -11.67 -15.17 -7.77
CA PRO A 418 -12.58 -16.09 -8.45
C PRO A 418 -11.85 -17.04 -9.41
N ALA A 419 -12.34 -18.27 -9.51
CA ALA A 419 -11.75 -19.26 -10.42
C ALA A 419 -11.74 -18.72 -11.87
N GLY A 420 -10.60 -18.83 -12.54
CA GLY A 420 -10.39 -18.33 -13.90
C GLY A 420 -9.97 -16.85 -13.99
N HIS A 421 -9.93 -16.12 -12.87
CA HIS A 421 -9.38 -14.77 -12.80
C HIS A 421 -7.90 -14.81 -12.37
N LYS A 422 -7.11 -13.84 -12.83
CA LYS A 422 -5.71 -13.67 -12.43
C LYS A 422 -5.58 -12.57 -11.39
N ALA A 423 -5.09 -12.93 -10.20
CA ALA A 423 -4.59 -11.96 -9.23
C ALA A 423 -3.11 -11.65 -9.49
N LEU A 424 -2.72 -10.38 -9.31
CA LEU A 424 -1.31 -9.98 -9.30
C LEU A 424 -0.57 -10.65 -8.15
N GLN A 425 0.59 -11.24 -8.43
CA GLN A 425 1.55 -11.72 -7.42
C GLN A 425 2.84 -10.92 -7.52
N TYR A 426 3.61 -10.77 -6.43
CA TYR A 426 4.91 -10.08 -6.50
C TYR A 426 5.87 -10.71 -7.52
N GLN A 427 5.83 -12.04 -7.71
CA GLN A 427 6.61 -12.74 -8.75
C GLN A 427 6.24 -12.33 -10.20
N ASP A 428 5.05 -11.77 -10.43
CA ASP A 428 4.68 -11.22 -11.73
C ASP A 428 5.40 -9.88 -11.99
N LEU A 429 5.79 -9.15 -10.94
CA LEU A 429 6.39 -7.83 -11.04
C LEU A 429 7.88 -7.95 -11.40
N LYS A 430 8.20 -7.46 -12.59
CA LYS A 430 9.57 -7.36 -13.10
C LYS A 430 9.81 -5.93 -13.53
N ALA A 431 10.93 -5.33 -13.13
CA ALA A 431 11.28 -3.98 -13.55
C ALA A 431 11.27 -3.88 -15.08
N LEU A 432 10.69 -2.80 -15.62
CA LEU A 432 10.67 -2.57 -17.07
C LEU A 432 12.09 -2.42 -17.61
N THR A 433 12.91 -1.66 -16.88
CA THR A 433 14.36 -1.56 -17.10
C THR A 433 15.07 -2.27 -15.95
N PRO A 434 15.84 -3.35 -16.20
CA PRO A 434 16.59 -4.03 -15.16
C PRO A 434 17.54 -3.10 -14.41
N GLN A 435 17.75 -3.36 -13.12
CA GLN A 435 18.67 -2.58 -12.29
C GLN A 435 20.11 -2.71 -12.84
N PRO A 436 20.82 -1.59 -13.11
CA PRO A 436 22.19 -1.66 -13.63
C PRO A 436 23.21 -2.23 -12.64
N ASP A 437 23.01 -2.06 -11.34
CA ASP A 437 23.90 -2.60 -10.31
C ASP A 437 23.60 -4.08 -10.05
N THR A 438 24.45 -4.94 -10.62
CA THR A 438 24.34 -6.40 -10.56
C THR A 438 25.32 -7.04 -9.58
N ARG A 439 25.98 -6.24 -8.74
CA ARG A 439 26.90 -6.76 -7.71
C ARG A 439 26.17 -7.75 -6.80
N ALA A 440 26.89 -8.75 -6.29
CA ALA A 440 26.38 -9.56 -5.19
C ALA A 440 26.22 -8.68 -3.94
N ALA A 441 25.29 -9.06 -3.05
CA ALA A 441 25.21 -8.41 -1.75
C ALA A 441 26.51 -8.63 -0.97
N GLU A 442 27.07 -7.57 -0.39
CA GLU A 442 28.28 -7.63 0.44
C GLU A 442 28.01 -8.34 1.77
N ARG A 443 26.76 -8.29 2.25
CA ARG A 443 26.26 -9.05 3.39
C ARG A 443 24.74 -9.11 3.42
N GLU A 444 24.22 -10.06 4.18
CA GLU A 444 22.81 -10.18 4.54
C GLU A 444 22.58 -9.62 5.96
N LEU A 445 21.53 -8.82 6.13
CA LEU A 445 21.03 -8.37 7.42
C LEU A 445 19.66 -9.00 7.65
N VAL A 446 19.56 -9.84 8.67
CA VAL A 446 18.30 -10.46 9.07
C VAL A 446 17.55 -9.50 10.01
N ILE A 447 16.31 -9.22 9.67
CA ILE A 447 15.42 -8.33 10.40
C ILE A 447 14.21 -9.15 10.87
N ARG A 448 14.09 -9.35 12.18
CA ARG A 448 12.96 -10.07 12.78
C ARG A 448 11.88 -9.09 13.22
N LEU A 449 10.72 -9.18 12.60
CA LEU A 449 9.53 -8.40 12.92
C LEU A 449 8.72 -9.20 13.94
N GLY A 450 8.47 -8.63 15.10
CA GLY A 450 7.77 -9.30 16.19
C GLY A 450 6.71 -8.40 16.80
N GLY A 451 5.76 -8.98 17.51
CA GLY A 451 4.74 -8.23 18.21
C GLY A 451 4.11 -9.02 19.34
N THR A 452 3.53 -8.32 20.30
CA THR A 452 2.68 -8.93 21.33
C THR A 452 1.36 -8.18 21.42
N MET A 453 0.27 -8.91 21.21
CA MET A 453 -1.08 -8.38 21.26
C MET A 453 -1.56 -8.16 22.70
N GLU A 454 -0.98 -8.84 23.69
CA GLU A 454 -1.32 -8.62 25.10
C GLU A 454 -1.08 -7.16 25.55
N ARG A 455 -0.03 -6.52 25.03
CA ARG A 455 0.32 -5.12 25.36
C ARG A 455 0.28 -4.18 24.16
N TYR A 456 -0.09 -4.70 22.99
CA TYR A 456 -0.04 -3.99 21.71
C TYR A 456 1.32 -3.32 21.48
N ILE A 457 2.38 -4.13 21.49
CA ILE A 457 3.77 -3.70 21.28
C ILE A 457 4.31 -4.38 20.03
N TRP A 458 4.84 -3.57 19.11
CA TRP A 458 5.55 -4.02 17.91
C TRP A 458 7.05 -3.82 18.09
N THR A 459 7.84 -4.74 17.53
CA THR A 459 9.29 -4.79 17.70
C THR A 459 10.00 -5.14 16.40
N ILE A 460 11.20 -4.58 16.26
CA ILE A 460 12.17 -5.00 15.24
C ILE A 460 13.39 -5.51 15.98
N ASN A 461 13.83 -6.72 15.66
CA ASN A 461 14.91 -7.43 16.36
C ASN A 461 14.72 -7.46 17.89
N GLY A 462 13.47 -7.68 18.32
CA GLY A 462 13.08 -7.74 19.74
C GLY A 462 13.08 -6.40 20.48
N LYS A 463 13.34 -5.28 19.79
CA LYS A 463 13.38 -3.94 20.38
C LYS A 463 12.21 -3.09 19.90
N LYS A 464 11.60 -2.34 20.82
CA LYS A 464 10.66 -1.25 20.47
C LYS A 464 11.45 -0.05 19.95
N PHE A 465 10.78 0.82 19.21
CA PHE A 465 11.40 2.01 18.60
C PHE A 465 12.26 2.85 19.57
N SER A 466 11.81 3.06 20.82
CA SER A 466 12.57 3.88 21.78
C SER A 466 13.91 3.27 22.21
N ASP A 467 14.09 1.97 21.99
CA ASP A 467 15.26 1.21 22.45
C ASP A 467 16.09 0.70 21.26
N ALA A 468 15.64 0.96 20.03
CA ALA A 468 16.25 0.49 18.80
C ALA A 468 17.51 1.30 18.46
N GLU A 469 18.50 0.62 17.89
CA GLU A 469 19.69 1.26 17.33
C GLU A 469 19.62 1.22 15.79
N PRO A 470 20.10 2.25 15.08
CA PRO A 470 20.10 2.25 13.64
C PRO A 470 20.94 1.09 13.06
N LEU A 471 20.44 0.49 11.98
CA LEU A 471 21.24 -0.42 11.18
C LEU A 471 22.38 0.36 10.52
N GLN A 472 23.62 0.02 10.84
CA GLN A 472 24.82 0.69 10.32
C GLN A 472 25.23 0.09 8.98
N VAL A 473 25.19 0.91 7.93
CA VAL A 473 25.55 0.54 6.54
C VAL A 473 26.53 1.55 5.97
N LYS A 474 27.35 1.11 5.00
CA LYS A 474 28.29 2.01 4.29
C LYS A 474 27.58 2.62 3.09
N TYR A 475 27.89 3.87 2.78
CA TYR A 475 27.38 4.50 1.57
C TYR A 475 27.86 3.74 0.32
N GLY A 476 26.94 3.36 -0.56
CA GLY A 476 27.21 2.58 -1.78
C GLY A 476 27.29 1.06 -1.58
N GLU A 477 27.17 0.59 -0.34
CA GLU A 477 27.09 -0.85 0.00
C GLU A 477 25.82 -1.46 -0.57
N ARG A 478 25.95 -2.65 -1.18
CA ARG A 478 24.78 -3.46 -1.56
C ARG A 478 24.51 -4.48 -0.46
N ILE A 479 23.36 -4.36 0.19
CA ILE A 479 22.93 -5.24 1.28
C ILE A 479 21.70 -6.05 0.86
N ARG A 480 21.62 -7.28 1.34
CA ARG A 480 20.37 -8.05 1.33
C ARG A 480 19.68 -7.88 2.67
N LEU A 481 18.43 -7.45 2.66
CA LEU A 481 17.59 -7.40 3.85
C LEU A 481 16.66 -8.61 3.85
N LYS A 482 16.78 -9.48 4.85
CA LYS A 482 15.90 -10.63 5.03
C LYS A 482 14.93 -10.34 6.16
N PHE A 483 13.70 -10.00 5.82
CA PHE A 483 12.63 -9.82 6.80
C PHE A 483 12.04 -11.18 7.18
N ILE A 484 12.02 -11.47 8.47
CA ILE A 484 11.33 -12.64 9.04
C ILE A 484 10.22 -12.08 9.92
N ASN A 485 8.97 -12.34 9.54
CA ASN A 485 7.83 -11.96 10.35
C ASN A 485 7.54 -13.06 11.38
N ASP A 486 8.06 -12.89 12.59
CA ASP A 486 7.78 -13.74 13.76
C ASP A 486 6.51 -13.28 14.50
N SER A 487 5.81 -12.26 13.97
CA SER A 487 4.60 -11.74 14.57
C SER A 487 3.35 -12.41 13.99
N MET A 488 2.23 -12.12 14.65
CA MET A 488 0.93 -12.66 14.28
C MET A 488 0.20 -11.88 13.17
N MET A 489 0.81 -10.81 12.63
CA MET A 489 0.14 -9.87 11.73
C MET A 489 1.04 -9.46 10.57
N ALA A 490 0.42 -9.08 9.46
CA ALA A 490 1.14 -8.47 8.35
C ALA A 490 1.91 -7.22 8.81
N HIS A 491 3.15 -7.09 8.34
CA HIS A 491 3.99 -5.91 8.58
C HIS A 491 4.28 -5.22 7.24
N PRO A 492 3.56 -4.14 6.91
CA PRO A 492 3.98 -3.26 5.82
C PRO A 492 5.36 -2.66 6.15
N MET A 493 6.30 -2.79 5.23
CA MET A 493 7.67 -2.29 5.41
C MET A 493 7.97 -1.20 4.39
N HIS A 494 8.32 -0.01 4.87
CA HIS A 494 8.75 1.12 4.06
C HIS A 494 10.19 1.52 4.41
N LEU A 495 11.01 1.74 3.38
CA LEU A 495 12.38 2.23 3.53
C LEU A 495 12.48 3.64 2.95
N HIS A 496 12.93 4.58 3.78
CA HIS A 496 12.99 5.98 3.40
C HIS A 496 14.17 6.27 2.47
N GLY A 497 13.94 7.13 1.47
CA GLY A 497 14.99 7.71 0.64
C GLY A 497 15.70 6.72 -0.30
N MET A 498 15.14 5.53 -0.53
CA MET A 498 15.68 4.52 -1.44
C MET A 498 14.58 3.69 -2.07
N PHE A 499 14.88 3.11 -3.23
CA PHE A 499 14.11 1.99 -3.78
C PHE A 499 14.80 0.68 -3.41
N MET A 500 14.01 -0.38 -3.33
CA MET A 500 14.48 -1.73 -3.06
C MET A 500 14.22 -2.66 -4.25
N GLN A 501 15.07 -3.68 -4.38
CA GLN A 501 14.84 -4.78 -5.29
C GLN A 501 14.28 -5.93 -4.48
N LEU A 502 13.10 -6.42 -4.87
CA LEU A 502 12.56 -7.65 -4.33
C LEU A 502 13.25 -8.85 -5.00
N GLU A 503 13.69 -9.81 -4.19
CA GLU A 503 14.18 -11.11 -4.67
C GLU A 503 12.96 -12.04 -4.81
N ASN A 504 12.35 -12.03 -6.00
CA ASN A 504 11.11 -12.76 -6.33
C ASN A 504 11.35 -14.00 -7.19
#